data_AF-A0A2G1XX01-F1
#
_entry.id   AF-A0A2G1XX01-F1
#
_cell.length_a   1.000
_cell.length_b   1.000
_cell.length_c   1.000
_cell.angle_alpha   90.00
_cell.angle_beta   90.00
_cell.angle_gamma   90.00
#
_symmetry.space_group_name_H-M   'P 1'
#
loop_
_entity.id
_entity.type
_entity.pdbx_description
1 polymer ?
#
loop_
_entity_poly.entity_id
_entity_poly.type
_entity_poly.pdbx_seq_one_letter_code
_entity_poly.pdbx_strand_id
1 'polypeptide(L)'
;MKKDNYSCDYCQEEFIPTRKGVQRFCKSNCRKKYSYHKNKDTIKPKSKEELSQKLEELQHKKNKVEEMSWHGVGNGLGANLAMEGIKAAVNAFKPEENKPATKRDLQSISFDIHRIIKLINKRYFQIQNLERNAQGAIPNFDMASRKIIYFDEKIDDKIAARTI
;
A
#
# COMPACT_ATOMS: atom_id res chain seq x y z
N MET A 1 -38.79 20.61 35.81
CA MET A 1 -38.90 19.43 34.92
C MET A 1 -37.58 18.67 34.95
N LYS A 2 -37.54 17.42 35.44
CA LYS A 2 -36.33 16.59 35.37
C LYS A 2 -36.05 16.26 33.90
N LYS A 3 -34.84 16.58 33.43
CA LYS A 3 -34.38 16.23 32.09
C LYS A 3 -33.82 14.83 32.18
N ASP A 4 -34.54 13.87 31.62
CA ASP A 4 -34.07 12.49 31.55
C ASP A 4 -32.98 12.46 30.48
N ASN A 5 -31.74 12.17 30.87
CA ASN A 5 -30.62 11.99 29.95
C ASN A 5 -30.73 10.62 29.29
N TYR A 6 -30.54 10.57 27.98
CA TYR A 6 -30.54 9.35 27.17
C TYR A 6 -29.10 9.06 26.75
N SER A 7 -28.72 7.79 26.63
CA SER A 7 -27.43 7.41 26.04
C SER A 7 -27.60 7.18 24.54
N CYS A 8 -26.64 7.67 23.74
CA CYS A 8 -26.64 7.50 22.29
C CYS A 8 -26.23 6.07 21.90
N ASP A 9 -27.03 5.38 21.09
CA ASP A 9 -26.73 4.00 20.64
C ASP A 9 -25.46 3.85 19.79
N TYR A 10 -24.85 4.96 19.35
CA TYR A 10 -23.64 4.94 18.53
C TYR A 10 -22.39 5.38 19.31
N CYS A 11 -22.39 6.59 19.89
CA CYS A 11 -21.23 7.12 20.62
C CYS A 11 -21.30 6.92 22.13
N GLN A 12 -22.40 6.39 22.66
CA GLN A 12 -22.64 6.13 24.09
C GLN A 12 -22.64 7.36 25.01
N GLU A 13 -22.44 8.56 24.45
CA GLU A 13 -22.53 9.83 25.17
C GLU A 13 -23.96 10.10 25.64
N GLU A 14 -24.08 10.74 26.80
CA GLU A 14 -25.35 11.23 27.34
C GLU A 14 -25.83 12.47 26.59
N PHE A 15 -27.13 12.52 26.27
CA PHE A 15 -27.76 13.68 25.64
C PHE A 15 -29.19 13.89 26.12
N ILE A 16 -29.66 15.14 26.04
CA ILE A 16 -31.05 15.50 26.32
C ILE A 16 -31.86 15.30 25.03
N PRO A 17 -32.85 14.40 25.00
CA PRO A 17 -33.64 14.16 23.79
C PRO A 17 -34.54 15.36 23.49
N THR A 18 -34.62 15.72 22.20
CA THR A 18 -35.61 16.68 21.71
C THR A 18 -37.00 16.06 21.67
N ARG A 19 -37.09 14.75 21.41
CA ARG A 19 -38.33 13.97 21.46
C ARG A 19 -38.18 12.80 22.43
N LYS A 20 -38.82 12.91 23.61
CA LYS A 20 -38.80 11.87 24.65
C LYS A 20 -39.41 10.55 24.12
N GLY A 21 -38.84 9.42 24.51
CA GLY A 21 -39.32 8.07 24.17
C GLY A 21 -38.98 7.54 22.77
N VAL A 22 -38.52 8.40 21.84
CA VAL A 22 -38.29 8.01 20.43
C VAL A 22 -36.85 8.22 19.98
N GLN A 23 -36.17 9.25 20.51
CA GLN A 23 -34.85 9.64 20.03
C GLN A 23 -33.74 8.77 20.62
N ARG A 24 -33.09 7.97 19.76
CA ARG A 24 -32.01 7.03 20.11
C ARG A 24 -30.59 7.57 19.89
N PHE A 25 -30.46 8.69 19.18
CA PHE A 25 -29.16 9.24 18.77
C PHE A 25 -29.04 10.71 19.15
N CYS A 26 -27.85 11.10 19.63
CA CYS A 26 -27.55 12.47 20.02
C CYS A 26 -27.51 13.43 18.80
N LYS A 27 -27.08 12.92 17.63
CA LYS A 27 -26.88 13.71 16.39
C LYS A 27 -27.28 12.91 15.14
N SER A 28 -27.64 13.63 14.07
CA SER A 28 -27.96 13.04 12.76
C SER A 28 -26.80 12.22 12.18
N ASN A 29 -25.55 12.64 12.41
CA ASN A 29 -24.36 11.90 11.99
C ASN A 29 -24.23 10.54 12.71
N CYS A 30 -24.56 10.47 14.00
CA CYS A 30 -24.56 9.21 14.75
C CYS A 30 -25.61 8.24 14.20
N ARG A 31 -26.81 8.74 13.87
CA ARG A 31 -27.86 7.95 13.20
C ARG A 31 -27.39 7.38 11.86
N LYS A 32 -26.73 8.20 11.02
CA LYS A 32 -26.22 7.77 9.70
C LYS A 32 -25.12 6.71 9.84
N LYS A 33 -24.13 6.94 10.72
CA LYS A 33 -23.04 5.99 10.94
C LYS A 33 -23.55 4.67 11.52
N TYR A 34 -24.44 4.72 12.51
CA TYR A 34 -25.09 3.53 13.06
C TYR A 34 -25.82 2.71 11.99
N SER A 35 -26.59 3.36 11.10
CA SER A 35 -27.27 2.66 10.01
C SER A 35 -26.29 2.04 9.00
N TYR A 36 -25.17 2.72 8.70
CA TYR A 36 -24.16 2.21 7.77
C TYR A 36 -23.45 0.96 8.32
N HIS A 37 -23.10 0.97 9.61
CA HIS A 37 -22.49 -0.19 10.27
C HIS A 37 -23.48 -1.34 10.46
N LYS A 38 -24.73 -1.06 10.85
CA LYS A 38 -25.78 -2.08 10.99
C LYS A 38 -26.10 -2.79 9.66
N ASN A 39 -26.04 -2.07 8.54
CA ASN A 39 -26.33 -2.64 7.21
C ASN A 39 -25.18 -3.48 6.64
N LYS A 40 -23.95 -3.32 7.14
CA LYS A 40 -22.83 -4.24 6.81
C LYS A 40 -23.00 -5.59 7.49
N ASP A 41 -23.64 -5.61 8.67
CA ASP A 41 -23.86 -6.85 9.44
C ASP A 41 -25.16 -7.59 9.04
N THR A 42 -26.02 -6.98 8.21
CA THR A 42 -27.28 -7.59 7.71
C THR A 42 -27.20 -8.09 6.26
N ILE A 43 -26.04 -8.53 5.79
CA ILE A 43 -25.99 -9.53 4.71
C ILE A 43 -26.14 -10.91 5.37
N LYS A 44 -27.38 -11.23 5.74
CA LYS A 44 -27.83 -12.59 6.09
C LYS A 44 -29.09 -12.90 5.27
N PRO A 45 -29.26 -14.17 4.85
CA PRO A 45 -29.90 -14.54 3.59
C PRO A 45 -31.41 -14.29 3.63
N LYS A 46 -31.96 -13.71 2.55
CA LYS A 46 -33.42 -13.64 2.38
C LYS A 46 -33.96 -15.07 2.17
N SER A 47 -34.95 -15.44 2.98
CA SER A 47 -35.74 -16.66 2.87
C SER A 47 -36.57 -16.66 1.57
N LYS A 48 -36.86 -17.87 1.09
CA LYS A 48 -37.23 -18.18 -0.30
C LYS A 48 -38.70 -17.95 -0.66
N GLU A 49 -39.58 -17.56 0.26
CA GLU A 49 -41.02 -17.80 0.06
C GLU A 49 -41.82 -16.63 -0.51
N GLU A 50 -41.39 -15.38 -0.34
CA GLU A 50 -42.16 -14.22 -0.85
C GLU A 50 -41.75 -13.76 -2.26
N LEU A 51 -40.68 -14.34 -2.84
CA LEU A 51 -40.21 -14.01 -4.19
C LEU A 51 -40.87 -14.88 -5.28
N SER A 52 -41.62 -15.91 -4.91
CA SER A 52 -42.21 -16.85 -5.88
C SER A 52 -43.34 -16.22 -6.69
N GLN A 53 -44.17 -15.37 -6.09
CA GLN A 53 -45.33 -14.78 -6.78
C GLN A 53 -44.97 -13.64 -7.73
N LYS A 54 -43.82 -12.98 -7.52
CA LYS A 54 -43.35 -11.90 -8.40
C LYS A 54 -42.52 -12.40 -9.59
N LEU A 55 -42.14 -13.68 -9.58
CA LEU A 55 -41.34 -14.33 -10.62
C LEU A 55 -42.22 -14.91 -11.74
N GLU A 56 -43.47 -15.29 -11.47
CA GLU A 56 -44.39 -15.83 -12.49
C GLU A 56 -44.79 -14.77 -13.53
N GLU A 57 -44.99 -13.50 -13.14
CA GLU A 57 -45.27 -12.43 -14.11
C GLU A 57 -44.08 -12.08 -15.03
N LEU A 58 -42.85 -12.38 -14.60
CA LEU A 58 -41.63 -12.11 -15.36
C LEU A 58 -41.25 -13.24 -16.33
N GLN A 59 -41.86 -14.43 -16.21
CA GLN A 59 -41.56 -15.60 -17.05
C GLN A 59 -42.00 -15.45 -18.52
N HIS A 60 -42.79 -14.44 -18.89
CA HIS A 60 -43.19 -14.22 -20.28
C HIS A 60 -42.20 -13.41 -21.15
N LYS A 61 -41.13 -12.86 -20.59
CA LYS A 61 -40.09 -12.16 -21.38
C LYS A 61 -38.80 -12.96 -21.43
N LYS A 62 -38.74 -13.85 -22.42
CA LYS A 62 -37.53 -14.52 -22.87
C LYS A 62 -36.40 -13.49 -23.07
N ASN A 63 -35.27 -13.69 -22.42
CA ASN A 63 -33.98 -13.47 -23.06
C ASN A 63 -32.97 -14.50 -22.58
N LYS A 64 -32.31 -15.06 -23.59
CA LYS A 64 -31.38 -16.16 -23.62
C LYS A 64 -30.08 -15.73 -22.91
N VAL A 65 -29.60 -16.54 -21.96
CA VAL A 65 -28.21 -16.98 -21.75
C VAL A 65 -28.09 -17.53 -20.32
N GLU A 66 -27.93 -18.86 -20.29
CA GLU A 66 -27.17 -19.67 -19.34
C GLU A 66 -27.61 -19.72 -17.86
N GLU A 67 -28.53 -20.66 -17.65
CA GLU A 67 -28.37 -21.77 -16.71
C GLU A 67 -27.01 -21.91 -15.98
N MET A 68 -27.14 -21.84 -14.66
CA MET A 68 -26.65 -22.80 -13.67
C MET A 68 -25.36 -22.48 -12.90
N SER A 69 -25.62 -22.29 -11.60
CA SER A 69 -24.75 -22.22 -10.46
C SER A 69 -23.84 -23.45 -10.26
N TRP A 70 -22.53 -23.23 -10.16
CA TRP A 70 -21.60 -24.10 -9.43
C TRP A 70 -21.23 -23.47 -8.08
N HIS A 71 -22.07 -23.75 -7.10
CA HIS A 71 -21.78 -23.94 -5.68
C HIS A 71 -20.31 -23.67 -5.23
N GLY A 72 -20.12 -22.58 -4.50
CA GLY A 72 -19.16 -22.49 -3.38
C GLY A 72 -17.70 -22.10 -3.64
N VAL A 73 -17.14 -22.30 -4.85
CA VAL A 73 -15.69 -22.07 -5.07
C VAL A 73 -15.37 -21.20 -6.31
N GLY A 74 -16.31 -21.03 -7.25
CA GLY A 74 -16.06 -20.33 -8.53
C GLY A 74 -16.00 -18.80 -8.46
N ASN A 75 -16.80 -18.16 -7.60
CA ASN A 75 -16.88 -16.69 -7.57
C ASN A 75 -15.74 -16.02 -6.81
N GLY A 76 -15.08 -16.71 -5.87
CA GLY A 76 -13.91 -16.17 -5.17
C GLY A 76 -12.68 -16.12 -6.08
N LEU A 77 -12.42 -17.19 -6.83
CA LEU A 77 -11.31 -17.25 -7.77
C LEU A 77 -11.54 -16.33 -8.97
N GLY A 78 -12.73 -16.36 -9.59
CA GLY A 78 -13.07 -15.47 -10.71
C GLY A 78 -13.07 -13.98 -10.33
N ALA A 79 -13.62 -13.62 -9.16
CA ALA A 79 -13.62 -12.22 -8.72
C ALA A 79 -12.22 -11.72 -8.30
N ASN A 80 -11.38 -12.57 -7.69
CA ASN A 80 -9.99 -12.21 -7.39
C ASN A 80 -9.17 -12.04 -8.68
N LEU A 81 -9.30 -12.96 -9.64
CA LEU A 81 -8.62 -12.84 -10.94
C LEU A 81 -9.10 -11.63 -11.74
N ALA A 82 -10.40 -11.33 -11.71
CA ALA A 82 -10.95 -10.12 -12.32
C ALA A 82 -10.45 -8.85 -11.62
N MET A 83 -10.41 -8.81 -10.28
CA MET A 83 -9.86 -7.68 -9.53
C MET A 83 -8.36 -7.50 -9.76
N GLU A 84 -7.59 -8.59 -9.83
CA GLU A 84 -6.16 -8.56 -10.13
C GLU A 84 -5.91 -8.08 -11.55
N GLY A 85 -6.71 -8.53 -12.52
CA GLY A 85 -6.70 -8.03 -13.89
C GLY A 85 -7.03 -6.54 -13.98
N ILE A 86 -8.04 -6.07 -13.26
CA ILE A 86 -8.41 -4.65 -13.18
C ILE A 86 -7.28 -3.84 -12.52
N LYS A 87 -6.69 -4.31 -11.42
CA LYS A 87 -5.56 -3.65 -10.76
C LYS A 87 -4.33 -3.59 -11.67
N ALA A 88 -4.03 -4.66 -12.39
CA ALA A 88 -2.93 -4.71 -13.35
C ALA A 88 -3.16 -3.72 -14.51
N ALA A 89 -4.37 -3.67 -15.08
CA ALA A 89 -4.74 -2.72 -16.11
C ALA A 89 -4.62 -1.27 -15.60
N VAL A 90 -5.19 -0.97 -14.44
CA VAL A 90 -5.10 0.36 -13.81
C VAL A 90 -3.64 0.75 -13.54
N ASN A 91 -2.80 -0.18 -13.06
CA ASN A 91 -1.38 0.08 -12.84
C ASN A 91 -0.58 0.25 -14.14
N ALA A 92 -0.99 -0.37 -15.25
CA ALA A 92 -0.36 -0.19 -16.55
C ALA A 92 -0.58 1.23 -17.12
N PHE A 93 -1.77 1.81 -16.87
CA PHE A 93 -2.11 3.17 -17.29
C PHE A 93 -1.73 4.27 -16.29
N LYS A 94 -1.21 3.92 -15.11
CA LYS A 94 -0.70 4.90 -14.16
C LYS A 94 0.65 5.46 -14.62
N PRO A 95 0.90 6.77 -14.45
CA PRO A 95 2.23 7.33 -14.61
C PRO A 95 3.19 6.66 -13.63
N GLU A 96 4.45 6.51 -14.04
CA GLU A 96 5.45 5.69 -13.36
C GLU A 96 5.69 6.10 -11.90
N GLU A 97 5.66 7.40 -11.63
CA GLU A 97 5.78 8.00 -10.29
C GLU A 97 4.68 7.55 -9.31
N ASN A 98 3.50 7.19 -9.82
CA ASN A 98 2.34 6.76 -9.02
C ASN A 98 2.14 5.24 -9.02
N LYS A 99 3.06 4.48 -9.64
CA LYS A 99 3.04 3.02 -9.55
C LYS A 99 3.55 2.59 -8.18
N PRO A 100 2.93 1.58 -7.55
CA PRO A 100 3.44 1.03 -6.30
C PRO A 100 4.83 0.43 -6.53
N ALA A 101 5.79 0.75 -5.65
CA ALA A 101 7.14 0.24 -5.74
C ALA A 101 7.17 -1.30 -5.69
N THR A 102 7.94 -1.91 -6.60
CA THR A 102 8.15 -3.35 -6.61
C THR A 102 9.26 -3.75 -5.65
N LYS A 103 9.32 -5.03 -5.27
CA LYS A 103 10.43 -5.56 -4.46
C LYS A 103 11.79 -5.34 -5.14
N ARG A 104 11.83 -5.38 -6.48
CA ARG A 104 13.04 -5.14 -7.27
C ARG A 104 13.51 -3.70 -7.13
N ASP A 105 12.59 -2.74 -7.12
CA ASP A 105 12.90 -1.33 -6.92
C ASP A 105 13.47 -1.07 -5.51
N LEU A 106 12.92 -1.74 -4.50
CA LEU A 106 13.48 -1.67 -3.13
C LEU A 106 14.88 -2.27 -3.05
N GLN A 107 15.13 -3.36 -3.78
CA GLN A 107 16.46 -3.98 -3.84
C GLN A 107 17.46 -3.09 -4.57
N SER A 108 17.08 -2.44 -5.68
CA SER A 108 17.96 -1.50 -6.37
C SER A 108 18.27 -0.30 -5.49
N ILE A 109 17.27 0.29 -4.82
CA ILE A 109 17.47 1.38 -3.87
C ILE A 109 18.44 0.97 -2.76
N SER A 110 18.25 -0.21 -2.17
CA SER A 110 19.15 -0.73 -1.13
C SER A 110 20.58 -0.90 -1.63
N PHE A 111 20.74 -1.46 -2.83
CA PHE A 111 22.05 -1.62 -3.48
C PHE A 111 22.72 -0.28 -3.76
N ASP A 112 21.97 0.69 -4.27
CA ASP A 112 22.46 2.04 -4.58
C ASP A 112 22.87 2.78 -3.30
N ILE A 113 22.05 2.71 -2.25
CA ILE A 113 22.39 3.25 -0.92
C ILE A 113 23.68 2.63 -0.41
N HIS A 114 23.80 1.30 -0.47
CA HIS A 114 25.00 0.60 -0.01
C HIS A 114 26.25 1.02 -0.81
N ARG A 115 26.11 1.17 -2.13
CA ARG A 115 27.19 1.67 -3.00
C ARG A 115 27.60 3.08 -2.64
N ILE A 116 26.64 3.98 -2.40
CA ILE A 116 26.90 5.37 -2.02
C ILE A 116 27.62 5.42 -0.66
N ILE A 117 27.17 4.65 0.34
CA ILE A 117 27.83 4.57 1.65
C ILE A 117 29.28 4.12 1.49
N LYS A 118 29.53 3.08 0.67
CA LYS A 118 30.88 2.59 0.38
C LYS A 118 31.76 3.67 -0.27
N LEU A 119 31.20 4.49 -1.15
CA LEU A 119 31.92 5.61 -1.76
C LEU A 119 32.22 6.71 -0.73
N ILE A 120 31.24 7.12 0.07
CA ILE A 120 31.42 8.18 1.09
C ILE A 120 32.46 7.75 2.14
N ASN A 121 32.48 6.48 2.53
CA ASN A 121 33.43 5.95 3.49
C ASN A 121 34.84 5.73 2.90
N LYS A 122 34.99 5.83 1.58
CA LYS A 122 36.30 5.69 0.95
C LYS A 122 37.11 6.97 1.16
N ARG A 123 38.25 6.85 1.84
CA ARG A 123 39.14 7.99 2.08
C ARG A 123 39.92 8.44 0.84
N TYR A 124 40.33 7.49 -0.01
CA TYR A 124 41.23 7.74 -1.14
C TYR A 124 40.55 7.48 -2.49
N PHE A 125 40.62 8.45 -3.40
CA PHE A 125 40.05 8.36 -4.74
C PHE A 125 41.12 8.50 -5.82
N GLN A 126 41.30 7.48 -6.63
CA GLN A 126 42.27 7.52 -7.73
C GLN A 126 41.90 8.59 -8.76
N ILE A 127 42.90 9.37 -9.15
CA ILE A 127 42.77 10.43 -10.15
C ILE A 127 43.25 9.86 -11.49
N GLN A 128 42.33 9.65 -12.44
CA GLN A 128 42.67 9.01 -13.72
C GLN A 128 43.31 9.97 -14.73
N ASN A 129 43.11 11.28 -14.56
CA ASN A 129 43.59 12.32 -15.46
C ASN A 129 44.91 12.96 -15.00
N LEU A 130 45.62 12.34 -14.07
CA LEU A 130 46.94 12.80 -13.61
C LEU A 130 47.98 11.71 -13.83
N GLU A 131 49.14 12.11 -14.35
CA GLU A 131 50.23 11.19 -14.60
C GLU A 131 50.82 10.62 -13.30
N ARG A 132 51.42 9.44 -13.41
CA ARG A 132 52.19 8.84 -12.33
C ARG A 132 53.41 9.71 -12.01
N ASN A 133 53.87 9.68 -10.77
CA ASN A 133 55.08 10.39 -10.40
C ASN A 133 56.33 9.73 -11.02
N ALA A 134 57.51 10.34 -10.83
CA ALA A 134 58.78 9.81 -11.33
C ALA A 134 59.14 8.38 -10.85
N GLN A 135 58.47 7.89 -9.79
CA GLN A 135 58.65 6.56 -9.22
C GLN A 135 57.58 5.56 -9.71
N GLY A 136 56.66 5.98 -10.59
CA GLY A 136 55.58 5.14 -11.10
C GLY A 136 54.36 5.00 -10.17
N ALA A 137 54.32 5.76 -9.07
CA ALA A 137 53.22 5.74 -8.11
C ALA A 137 51.96 6.42 -8.68
N ILE A 138 50.79 5.95 -8.25
CA ILE A 138 49.48 6.34 -8.77
C ILE A 138 48.90 7.49 -7.93
N PRO A 139 48.44 8.59 -8.56
CA PRO A 139 47.83 9.70 -7.85
C PRO A 139 46.45 9.35 -7.30
N ASN A 140 46.25 9.67 -6.03
CA ASN A 140 44.99 9.51 -5.30
C ASN A 140 44.67 10.82 -4.54
N PHE A 141 43.41 11.22 -4.53
CA PHE A 141 42.91 12.30 -3.70
C PHE A 141 42.56 11.78 -2.31
N ASP A 142 43.19 12.32 -1.27
CA ASP A 142 42.85 12.03 0.13
C ASP A 142 41.78 13.01 0.62
N MET A 143 40.59 12.49 0.91
CA MET A 143 39.47 13.26 1.42
C MET A 143 39.73 13.90 2.79
N ALA A 144 40.57 13.28 3.63
CA ALA A 144 40.84 13.79 4.98
C ALA A 144 41.79 15.00 4.95
N SER A 145 42.87 14.92 4.16
CA SER A 145 43.86 15.99 4.05
C SER A 145 43.57 16.99 2.94
N ARG A 146 42.63 16.68 2.03
CA ARG A 146 42.29 17.46 0.83
C ARG A 146 43.49 17.71 -0.08
N LYS A 147 44.36 16.69 -0.20
CA LYS A 147 45.61 16.75 -0.98
C LYS A 147 45.72 15.54 -1.90
N ILE A 148 46.52 15.70 -2.94
CA ILE A 148 46.92 14.61 -3.82
C ILE A 148 48.09 13.87 -3.15
N ILE A 149 47.93 12.57 -2.99
CA ILE A 149 48.94 11.64 -2.43
C ILE A 149 49.18 10.55 -3.46
N TYR A 150 50.41 10.07 -3.55
CA TYR A 150 50.78 9.01 -4.48
C TYR A 150 50.96 7.68 -3.74
N PHE A 151 50.33 6.62 -4.23
CA PHE A 151 50.49 5.26 -3.71
C PHE A 151 51.14 4.35 -4.74
N ASP A 152 52.04 3.48 -4.28
CA ASP A 152 52.56 2.39 -5.10
C ASP A 152 51.48 1.32 -5.30
N GLU A 153 51.44 0.68 -6.47
CA GLU A 153 50.43 -0.34 -6.86
C GLU A 153 50.20 -1.43 -5.81
N LYS A 154 51.18 -1.72 -4.96
CA LYS A 154 51.11 -2.80 -3.95
C LYS A 154 50.38 -2.42 -2.65
N ILE A 155 50.04 -1.15 -2.46
CA ILE A 155 49.48 -0.63 -1.20
C ILE A 155 47.93 -0.56 -1.25
N ASP A 156 47.34 -0.42 -2.44
CA ASP A 156 45.90 -0.26 -2.63
C ASP A 156 45.08 -1.43 -2.04
N ASP A 157 45.59 -2.67 -2.13
CA ASP A 157 44.93 -3.86 -1.59
C ASP A 157 44.92 -3.89 -0.05
N LYS A 158 45.97 -3.37 0.60
CA LYS A 158 46.13 -3.42 2.07
C LYS A 158 45.41 -2.28 2.78
N ILE A 159 45.26 -1.11 2.15
CA ILE A 159 44.50 0.01 2.70
C ILE A 159 42.98 -0.23 2.55
N ALA A 160 42.55 -0.84 1.44
CA ALA A 160 41.15 -1.24 1.25
C ALA A 160 40.66 -2.25 2.31
N ALA A 161 41.53 -3.15 2.77
CA ALA A 161 41.22 -4.18 3.77
C ALA A 161 41.18 -3.68 5.24
N ARG A 162 41.71 -2.48 5.54
CA ARG A 162 41.84 -1.95 6.91
C ARG A 162 40.78 -0.91 7.31
N THR A 163 39.82 -0.63 6.44
CA THR A 163 38.79 0.41 6.67
C THR A 163 37.38 -0.20 6.81
N ILE A 164 37.29 -1.43 7.31
CA ILE A 164 36.03 -2.10 7.72
C ILE A 164 36.10 -2.32 9.23
#